data_AF-A0A7K7KST9-F1
#
_entry.id   AF-A0A7K7KST9-F1
#
_cell.length_a   1.000
_cell.length_b   1.000
_cell.length_c   1.000
_cell.angle_alpha   90.00
_cell.angle_beta   90.00
_cell.angle_gamma   90.00
#
_symmetry.space_group_name_H-M   'P 1'
#
loop_
_entity.id
_entity.type
_entity.pdbx_description
1 polymer ?
#
loop_
_entity_poly.entity_id
_entity_poly.type
_entity_poly.pdbx_seq_one_letter_code
_entity_poly.pdbx_strand_id
1 'polypeptide(L)'
;VGPKGRVISYEIRDDHHNLAKKNYRHWRAAWEIGHLEEWPDNVDFILKDISTAAEDMKSLTFDAITLDMISPQSALSVVHPSLKQGGVCTVYLANITQVIDLLDRIRTCKLPFLCESIVEVTHRKWLVLPAKIKNCKSSQTAETQENTEEETHQKDYDEIHIQNQIVLKDIECNESFSDDAETYCSVPYVARPSNWQDAHS
;
A
#
# COMPACT_ATOMS: atom_id res chain seq x y z
N VAL A 1 -0.22 -3.90 19.41
CA VAL A 1 -0.07 -3.79 20.89
C VAL A 1 -0.66 -5.04 21.52
N GLY A 2 0.08 -5.74 22.37
CA GLY A 2 -0.38 -7.01 22.98
C GLY A 2 -1.33 -6.79 24.16
N PRO A 3 -1.80 -7.88 24.83
CA PRO A 3 -2.83 -7.81 25.88
C PRO A 3 -2.48 -6.94 27.09
N LYS A 4 -1.18 -6.83 27.43
CA LYS A 4 -0.69 -6.00 28.55
C LYS A 4 -0.43 -4.55 28.16
N GLY A 5 -0.46 -4.23 26.87
CA GLY A 5 -0.27 -2.88 26.38
C GLY A 5 -1.58 -2.11 26.33
N ARG A 6 -1.49 -0.81 26.03
CA ARG A 6 -2.64 0.08 25.90
C ARG A 6 -2.39 1.06 24.75
N VAL A 7 -3.44 1.42 24.04
CA VAL A 7 -3.44 2.46 23.00
C VAL A 7 -4.39 3.56 23.42
N ILE A 8 -3.95 4.81 23.36
CA ILE A 8 -4.80 5.97 23.55
C ILE A 8 -4.83 6.71 22.22
N SER A 9 -6.00 6.75 21.59
CA SER A 9 -6.23 7.32 20.28
C SER A 9 -7.08 8.58 20.41
N TYR A 10 -6.55 9.70 19.94
CA TYR A 10 -7.26 10.98 19.87
C TYR A 10 -7.76 11.21 18.45
N GLU A 11 -9.01 11.61 18.32
CA GLU A 11 -9.61 12.03 17.05
C GLU A 11 -10.44 13.28 17.34
N ILE A 12 -10.33 14.31 16.48
CA ILE A 12 -11.04 15.58 16.66
C ILE A 12 -12.45 15.54 16.04
N ARG A 13 -12.63 14.73 15.00
CA ARG A 13 -13.88 14.63 14.26
C ARG A 13 -14.79 13.53 14.81
N ASP A 14 -16.00 13.91 15.22
CA ASP A 14 -16.98 12.98 15.81
C ASP A 14 -17.36 11.84 14.88
N ASP A 15 -17.54 12.10 13.58
CA ASP A 15 -17.86 11.09 12.58
C ASP A 15 -16.77 10.01 12.47
N HIS A 16 -15.51 10.44 12.40
CA HIS A 16 -14.35 9.55 12.34
C HIS A 16 -14.15 8.79 13.66
N HIS A 17 -14.32 9.45 14.80
CA HIS A 17 -14.19 8.82 16.12
C HIS A 17 -15.22 7.70 16.30
N ASN A 18 -16.48 7.96 15.95
CA ASN A 18 -17.55 6.98 16.01
C ASN A 18 -17.31 5.82 15.03
N LEU A 19 -16.81 6.12 13.82
CA LEU A 19 -16.44 5.11 12.84
C LEU A 19 -15.29 4.22 13.32
N ALA A 20 -14.24 4.80 13.92
CA ALA A 20 -13.12 4.05 14.47
C ALA A 20 -13.57 3.09 15.59
N LYS A 21 -14.40 3.57 16.53
CA LYS A 21 -15.00 2.71 17.56
C LYS A 21 -15.84 1.58 16.98
N LYS A 22 -16.64 1.87 15.94
CA LYS A 22 -17.47 0.87 15.26
C LYS A 22 -16.61 -0.20 14.58
N ASN A 23 -15.59 0.21 13.83
CA ASN A 23 -14.67 -0.70 13.15
C ASN A 23 -13.91 -1.58 14.15
N TYR A 24 -13.46 -1.01 15.26
CA TYR A 24 -12.79 -1.75 16.32
C TYR A 24 -13.71 -2.82 16.94
N ARG A 25 -14.96 -2.48 17.25
CA ARG A 25 -15.96 -3.43 17.76
C ARG A 25 -16.27 -4.55 16.75
N HIS A 26 -16.41 -4.20 15.48
CA HIS A 26 -16.65 -5.19 14.42
C HIS A 26 -15.47 -6.15 14.27
N TRP A 27 -14.23 -5.64 14.30
CA TRP A 27 -13.04 -6.48 14.27
C TRP A 27 -13.01 -7.47 15.44
N ARG A 28 -13.26 -6.99 16.65
CA ARG A 28 -13.32 -7.84 17.85
C ARG A 28 -14.38 -8.92 17.73
N ALA A 29 -15.60 -8.57 17.34
CA ALA A 29 -16.68 -9.54 17.16
C ALA A 29 -16.35 -10.57 16.07
N ALA A 30 -15.71 -10.15 14.97
CA ALA A 30 -15.26 -11.06 13.92
C ALA A 30 -14.14 -11.99 14.40
N TRP A 31 -13.21 -11.49 15.23
CA TRP A 31 -12.11 -12.26 15.79
C TRP A 31 -12.60 -13.41 16.66
N GLU A 32 -13.60 -13.15 17.51
CA GLU A 32 -14.21 -14.13 18.43
C GLU A 32 -14.83 -15.34 17.72
N ILE A 33 -15.20 -15.22 16.43
CA ILE A 33 -15.75 -16.35 15.65
C ILE A 33 -14.68 -17.43 15.41
N GLY A 34 -13.42 -17.04 15.24
CA GLY A 34 -12.34 -17.93 14.82
C GLY A 34 -11.31 -18.26 15.90
N HIS A 35 -11.41 -17.66 17.08
CA HIS A 35 -10.37 -17.73 18.11
C HIS A 35 -10.96 -18.02 19.48
N LEU A 36 -10.24 -18.84 20.26
CA LEU A 36 -10.60 -19.16 21.65
C LEU A 36 -10.29 -18.01 22.61
N GLU A 37 -9.27 -17.21 22.28
CA GLU A 37 -8.87 -16.05 23.07
C GLU A 37 -9.49 -14.78 22.49
N GLU A 38 -10.08 -13.97 23.37
CA GLU A 38 -10.64 -12.67 22.99
C GLU A 38 -9.55 -11.71 22.53
N TRP A 39 -9.90 -10.86 21.56
CA TRP A 39 -9.04 -9.76 21.18
C TRP A 39 -8.97 -8.73 22.32
N PRO A 40 -7.77 -8.28 22.74
CA PRO A 40 -7.63 -7.36 23.87
C PRO A 40 -8.40 -6.06 23.68
N ASP A 41 -9.22 -5.71 24.67
CA ASP A 41 -9.97 -4.45 24.74
C ASP A 41 -9.14 -3.33 25.37
N ASN A 42 -8.07 -2.92 24.69
CA ASN A 42 -7.05 -2.06 25.25
C ASN A 42 -6.84 -0.75 24.45
N VAL A 43 -7.88 -0.29 23.76
CA VAL A 43 -7.85 0.95 22.98
C VAL A 43 -8.86 1.96 23.54
N ASP A 44 -8.35 3.08 24.06
CA ASP A 44 -9.17 4.19 24.49
C ASP A 44 -9.28 5.24 23.39
N PHE A 45 -10.51 5.45 22.91
CA PHE A 45 -10.83 6.43 21.87
C PHE A 45 -11.35 7.72 22.50
N ILE A 46 -10.57 8.80 22.39
CA ILE A 46 -10.87 10.12 22.97
C ILE A 46 -11.27 11.08 21.83
N LEU A 47 -12.47 11.65 21.93
CA LEU A 47 -12.95 12.68 21.00
C LEU A 47 -12.45 14.04 21.46
N LYS A 48 -11.26 14.45 21.00
CA LYS A 48 -10.62 15.72 21.38
C LYS A 48 -9.49 16.07 20.42
N ASP A 49 -9.25 17.37 20.23
CA ASP A 49 -8.04 17.86 19.56
C ASP A 49 -6.81 17.59 20.42
N ILE A 50 -5.88 16.80 19.87
CA ILE A 50 -4.58 16.47 20.46
C ILE A 50 -3.78 17.72 20.84
N SER A 51 -3.91 18.83 20.09
CA SER A 51 -3.18 20.08 20.35
C SER A 51 -3.61 20.78 21.65
N THR A 52 -4.75 20.36 22.22
CA THR A 52 -5.31 20.89 23.47
C THR A 52 -5.34 19.86 24.60
N ALA A 53 -4.79 18.66 24.37
CA ALA A 53 -4.88 17.52 25.27
C ALA A 53 -3.74 17.45 26.31
N ALA A 54 -2.97 18.52 26.50
CA ALA A 54 -1.81 18.53 27.40
C ALA A 54 -2.15 18.09 28.84
N GLU A 55 -3.27 18.58 29.38
CA GLU A 55 -3.73 18.22 30.73
C GLU A 55 -4.06 16.72 30.86
N ASP A 56 -4.67 16.14 29.83
CA ASP A 56 -5.07 14.72 29.83
C ASP A 56 -3.84 13.81 29.85
N MET A 57 -2.72 14.27 29.29
CA MET A 57 -1.49 13.50 29.15
C MET A 57 -0.51 13.65 30.32
N LYS A 58 -0.67 14.64 31.20
CA LYS A 58 0.27 14.89 32.31
C LYS A 58 0.51 13.69 33.23
N SER A 59 -0.49 12.81 33.36
CA SER A 59 -0.42 11.61 34.19
C SER A 59 -0.01 10.35 33.43
N LEU A 60 0.17 10.47 32.11
CA LEU A 60 0.45 9.36 31.22
C LEU A 60 1.91 9.38 30.79
N THR A 61 2.43 8.20 30.47
CA THR A 61 3.77 8.07 29.92
C THR A 61 3.73 7.09 28.74
N PHE A 62 4.02 7.59 27.56
CA PHE A 62 3.96 6.87 26.30
C PHE A 62 5.32 6.24 25.97
N ASP A 63 5.30 4.98 25.55
CA ASP A 63 6.48 4.30 24.98
C ASP A 63 6.78 4.76 23.55
N ALA A 64 5.72 5.03 22.78
CA ALA A 64 5.80 5.51 21.42
C ALA A 64 4.58 6.38 21.08
N ILE A 65 4.74 7.27 20.12
CA ILE A 65 3.68 8.13 19.59
C ILE A 65 3.62 7.94 18.08
N THR A 66 2.40 7.92 17.55
CA THR A 66 2.15 7.91 16.10
C THR A 66 1.22 9.07 15.76
N LEU A 67 1.63 9.91 14.81
CA LEU A 67 0.87 11.06 14.33
C LEU A 67 0.54 10.87 12.85
N ASP A 68 -0.74 10.66 12.56
CA ASP A 68 -1.30 10.66 11.21
C ASP A 68 -2.36 11.75 11.12
N MET A 69 -1.90 12.97 10.81
CA MET A 69 -2.74 14.16 10.80
C MET A 69 -2.14 15.23 9.88
N ILE A 70 -2.95 16.20 9.48
CA ILE A 70 -2.53 17.26 8.54
C ILE A 70 -1.41 18.14 9.10
N SER A 71 -1.39 18.37 10.42
CA SER A 71 -0.47 19.30 11.07
C SER A 71 0.17 18.70 12.33
N PRO A 72 1.04 17.68 12.19
CA PRO A 72 1.64 17.00 13.34
C PRO A 72 2.51 17.91 14.20
N GLN A 73 3.05 18.98 13.62
CA GLN A 73 3.90 19.96 14.30
C GLN A 73 3.18 20.72 15.43
N SER A 74 1.84 20.80 15.43
CA SER A 74 1.07 21.40 16.54
C SER A 74 0.95 20.46 17.74
N ALA A 75 0.99 19.15 17.52
CA ALA A 75 0.90 18.13 18.56
C ALA A 75 2.23 17.91 19.29
N LEU A 76 3.37 18.10 18.62
CA LEU A 76 4.69 17.76 19.16
C LEU A 76 4.98 18.35 20.54
N SER A 77 4.64 19.62 20.78
CA SER A 77 4.87 20.25 22.09
C SER A 77 3.97 19.72 23.20
N VAL A 78 2.80 19.18 22.84
CA VAL A 78 1.82 18.62 23.77
C VAL A 78 2.19 17.19 24.16
N VAL A 79 2.60 16.40 23.18
CA VAL A 79 2.88 14.97 23.38
C VAL A 79 4.28 14.71 23.92
N HIS A 80 5.25 15.57 23.60
CA HIS A 80 6.64 15.42 24.02
C HIS A 80 6.82 15.21 25.54
N PRO A 81 6.22 16.03 26.43
CA PRO A 81 6.41 15.86 27.88
C PRO A 81 5.94 14.51 28.42
N SER A 82 5.06 13.84 27.68
CA SER A 82 4.47 12.55 28.07
C SER A 82 5.16 11.37 27.39
N LEU A 83 6.14 11.61 26.51
CA LEU A 83 6.93 10.57 25.87
C LEU A 83 8.11 10.18 26.76
N LYS A 84 8.37 8.88 26.94
CA LYS A 84 9.55 8.39 27.67
C LYS A 84 10.83 8.90 27.01
N GLN A 85 11.89 9.08 27.81
CA GLN A 85 13.23 9.33 27.28
C GLN A 85 13.63 8.17 26.35
N GLY A 86 14.00 8.48 25.11
CA GLY A 86 14.30 7.47 24.07
C GLY A 86 13.07 6.85 23.41
N GLY A 87 11.86 7.31 23.74
CA GLY A 87 10.65 6.94 23.03
C GLY A 87 10.63 7.47 21.60
N VAL A 88 9.94 6.76 20.71
CA VAL A 88 9.90 7.06 19.29
C VAL A 88 8.61 7.80 18.93
N CYS A 89 8.73 8.86 18.12
CA CYS A 89 7.60 9.54 17.51
C CYS A 89 7.63 9.29 16.00
N THR A 90 6.66 8.54 15.49
CA THR A 90 6.49 8.28 14.06
C THR A 90 5.42 9.20 13.51
N VAL A 91 5.71 9.83 12.37
CA VAL A 91 4.79 10.77 11.72
C VAL A 91 4.56 10.35 10.29
N TYR A 92 3.29 10.29 9.87
CA TYR A 92 2.90 10.03 8.49
C TYR A 92 2.58 11.35 7.80
N LEU A 93 3.25 11.62 6.67
CA LEU A 93 3.12 12.86 5.90
C LEU A 93 3.12 12.55 4.41
N ALA A 94 2.10 13.02 3.71
CA ALA A 94 1.94 12.78 2.28
C ALA A 94 2.89 13.63 1.41
N ASN A 95 3.34 14.79 1.91
CA ASN A 95 4.17 15.72 1.13
C ASN A 95 5.51 16.00 1.81
N ILE A 96 6.57 16.05 1.02
CA ILE A 96 7.92 16.38 1.50
C ILE A 96 8.00 17.79 2.12
N THR A 97 7.17 18.73 1.67
CA THR A 97 7.09 20.07 2.25
C THR A 97 6.61 20.05 3.70
N GLN A 98 5.65 19.16 4.03
CA GLN A 98 5.20 18.99 5.42
C GLN A 98 6.33 18.45 6.31
N VAL A 99 7.22 17.61 5.76
CA VAL A 99 8.39 17.09 6.48
C VAL A 99 9.35 18.23 6.79
N ILE A 100 9.60 19.12 5.83
CA ILE A 100 10.42 20.32 6.02
C ILE A 100 9.82 21.21 7.13
N ASP A 101 8.52 21.48 7.07
CA ASP A 101 7.82 22.30 8.08
C ASP A 101 7.89 21.68 9.48
N LEU A 102 7.76 20.36 9.57
CA LEU A 102 7.88 19.61 10.83
C LEU A 102 9.28 19.77 11.45
N LEU A 103 10.33 19.56 10.64
CA LEU A 103 11.71 19.67 11.10
C LEU A 103 12.08 21.11 11.47
N ASP A 104 11.60 22.09 10.71
CA ASP A 104 11.83 23.50 11.04
C ASP A 104 11.13 23.89 12.34
N ARG A 105 9.92 23.37 12.60
CA ARG A 105 9.24 23.58 13.87
C ARG A 105 9.98 22.95 15.04
N ILE A 106 10.49 21.72 14.90
CA ILE A 106 11.31 21.05 15.94
C ILE A 106 12.52 21.93 16.29
N ARG A 107 13.23 22.43 15.27
CA ARG A 107 14.39 23.30 15.43
C ARG A 107 14.04 24.63 16.09
N THR A 108 13.01 25.32 15.60
CA THR A 108 12.60 26.65 16.07
C THR A 108 12.05 26.62 17.50
N CYS A 109 11.26 25.60 17.83
CA CYS A 109 10.74 25.39 19.18
C CYS A 109 11.73 24.72 20.13
N LYS A 110 12.95 24.37 19.66
CA LYS A 110 13.98 23.68 20.44
C LYS A 110 13.46 22.41 21.14
N LEU A 111 12.61 21.66 20.42
CA LEU A 111 12.09 20.40 20.95
C LEU A 111 13.22 19.36 20.91
N PRO A 112 13.34 18.49 21.93
CA PRO A 112 14.44 17.52 22.01
C PRO A 112 14.14 16.26 21.18
N PHE A 113 13.64 16.45 19.95
CA PHE A 113 13.47 15.38 18.97
C PHE A 113 14.70 15.33 18.05
N LEU A 114 15.17 14.12 17.79
CA LEU A 114 16.16 13.83 16.76
C LEU A 114 15.46 13.12 15.61
N CYS A 115 15.61 13.63 14.39
CA CYS A 115 15.12 12.94 13.21
C CYS A 115 16.09 11.81 12.83
N GLU A 116 15.71 10.56 13.08
CA GLU A 116 16.55 9.40 12.77
C GLU A 116 16.48 9.00 11.29
N SER A 117 15.27 8.91 10.73
CA SER A 117 15.07 8.47 9.36
C SER A 117 13.80 9.04 8.75
N ILE A 118 13.84 9.33 7.45
CA ILE A 118 12.68 9.62 6.61
C ILE A 118 12.66 8.54 5.53
N VAL A 119 11.56 7.80 5.43
CA VAL A 119 11.46 6.63 4.57
C VAL A 119 10.19 6.70 3.75
N GLU A 120 10.33 6.44 2.45
CA GLU A 120 9.21 6.16 1.54
C GLU A 120 9.20 4.65 1.27
N VAL A 121 8.03 4.02 1.40
CA VAL A 121 7.86 2.58 1.15
C VAL A 121 7.01 2.38 -0.09
N THR A 122 7.57 1.75 -1.13
CA THR A 122 6.85 1.45 -2.38
C THR A 122 6.59 -0.04 -2.53
N HIS A 123 5.37 -0.39 -2.89
CA HIS A 123 4.96 -1.78 -3.18
C HIS A 123 4.67 -1.94 -4.67
N ARG A 124 5.29 -2.93 -5.32
CA ARG A 124 5.08 -3.20 -6.74
C ARG A 124 4.51 -4.60 -6.95
N LYS A 125 3.30 -4.69 -7.48
CA LYS A 125 2.67 -5.98 -7.82
C LYS A 125 3.22 -6.49 -9.15
N TRP A 126 3.54 -7.79 -9.19
CA TRP A 126 3.98 -8.49 -10.39
C TRP A 126 2.94 -9.51 -10.82
N LEU A 127 2.71 -9.57 -12.13
CA LEU A 127 1.97 -10.64 -12.78
C LEU A 127 2.99 -11.66 -13.30
N VAL A 128 2.84 -12.89 -12.84
CA VAL A 128 3.67 -14.02 -13.27
C VAL A 128 2.74 -15.11 -13.78
N LEU A 129 2.86 -15.45 -15.05
CA LEU A 129 2.01 -16.43 -15.72
C LEU A 129 2.85 -17.37 -16.58
N PRO A 130 2.46 -18.65 -16.71
CA PRO A 130 3.05 -19.53 -17.71
C PRO A 130 2.88 -18.94 -19.12
N ALA A 131 3.96 -18.90 -19.88
CA ALA A 131 3.97 -18.49 -21.27
C ALA A 131 3.30 -19.59 -22.13
N LYS A 132 2.38 -19.18 -23.00
CA LYS A 132 1.81 -20.07 -24.01
C LYS A 132 2.69 -20.02 -25.26
N ILE A 133 3.41 -21.11 -25.52
CA ILE A 133 4.15 -21.30 -26.76
C ILE A 133 3.14 -21.53 -27.89
N LYS A 134 3.13 -20.64 -28.90
CA LYS A 134 2.32 -20.84 -30.11
C LYS A 134 3.20 -21.53 -31.16
N ASN A 135 2.98 -22.83 -31.37
CA ASN A 135 3.61 -23.54 -32.48
C ASN A 135 3.07 -22.97 -33.80
N CYS A 136 3.85 -22.10 -34.44
CA CYS A 136 3.50 -21.53 -35.73
C CYS A 136 3.63 -22.63 -36.79
N LYS A 137 2.52 -23.29 -37.14
CA LYS A 137 2.46 -24.01 -38.42
C LYS A 137 2.34 -22.95 -39.51
N SER A 138 3.36 -22.87 -40.35
CA SER A 138 3.49 -22.00 -41.50
C SER A 138 2.15 -21.76 -42.21
N SER A 139 1.65 -20.53 -42.17
CA SER A 139 0.57 -20.12 -43.06
C SER A 139 1.19 -19.79 -44.41
N GLN A 140 0.76 -20.55 -45.41
CA GLN A 140 1.15 -20.41 -46.81
C GLN A 140 0.90 -18.99 -47.32
N THR A 141 1.84 -18.54 -48.15
CA THR A 141 1.75 -17.35 -48.99
C THR A 141 0.38 -17.24 -49.66
N ALA A 142 -0.39 -16.22 -49.32
CA ALA A 142 -1.54 -15.79 -50.10
C ALA A 142 -1.09 -14.60 -50.96
N GLU A 143 -1.18 -14.79 -52.27
CA GLU A 143 -0.80 -13.83 -53.31
C GLU A 143 -1.66 -12.57 -53.27
N THR A 144 -1.01 -11.44 -53.60
CA THR A 144 -1.60 -10.11 -53.77
C THR A 144 -2.52 -10.05 -55.00
N GLN A 145 -3.73 -9.52 -54.85
CA GLN A 145 -4.43 -8.83 -55.94
C GLN A 145 -5.05 -7.51 -55.48
N GLU A 146 -4.81 -6.49 -56.30
CA GLU A 146 -5.14 -5.07 -56.16
C GLU A 146 -6.57 -4.71 -56.59
N ASN A 147 -7.16 -3.74 -55.86
CA ASN A 147 -8.07 -2.62 -56.22
C ASN A 147 -9.50 -2.98 -56.74
N THR A 148 -10.61 -2.33 -56.37
CA THR A 148 -10.94 -0.88 -56.30
C THR A 148 -12.34 -0.64 -55.63
N GLU A 149 -12.41 0.37 -54.72
CA GLU A 149 -13.51 1.33 -54.33
C GLU A 149 -14.97 0.85 -54.03
N GLU A 150 -15.88 1.45 -53.25
CA GLU A 150 -16.14 2.74 -52.54
C GLU A 150 -17.07 2.49 -51.30
N GLU A 151 -17.04 3.39 -50.28
CA GLU A 151 -18.14 3.93 -49.41
C GLU A 151 -19.21 2.98 -48.75
N THR A 152 -19.77 3.14 -47.53
CA THR A 152 -19.99 4.25 -46.57
C THR A 152 -20.64 3.74 -45.24
N HIS A 153 -20.55 4.55 -44.16
CA HIS A 153 -21.45 4.71 -42.98
C HIS A 153 -21.63 3.65 -41.85
N GLN A 154 -20.98 3.95 -40.70
CA GLN A 154 -21.54 4.33 -39.38
C GLN A 154 -22.40 3.38 -38.48
N LYS A 155 -22.01 3.37 -37.17
CA LYS A 155 -22.69 2.93 -35.91
C LYS A 155 -22.44 1.45 -35.54
N ASP A 156 -22.12 1.02 -34.32
CA ASP A 156 -22.46 1.49 -32.96
C ASP A 156 -21.38 1.15 -31.90
N TYR A 157 -21.51 1.77 -30.73
CA TYR A 157 -20.81 1.45 -29.48
C TYR A 157 -21.16 0.03 -29.00
N ASP A 158 -20.16 -0.75 -28.57
CA ASP A 158 -20.33 -1.71 -27.47
C ASP A 158 -18.96 -2.13 -26.86
N GLU A 159 -18.93 -2.15 -25.53
CA GLU A 159 -17.83 -2.56 -24.67
C GLU A 159 -17.45 -4.04 -24.85
N ILE A 160 -16.20 -4.40 -25.17
CA ILE A 160 -15.67 -5.73 -24.82
C ILE A 160 -14.16 -5.69 -24.49
N HIS A 161 -13.88 -5.76 -23.19
CA HIS A 161 -12.85 -6.58 -22.54
C HIS A 161 -11.52 -6.82 -23.31
N ILE A 162 -10.52 -5.98 -23.05
CA ILE A 162 -9.15 -6.16 -23.59
C ILE A 162 -8.46 -7.33 -22.87
N GLN A 163 -8.51 -8.50 -23.50
CA GLN A 163 -7.67 -9.65 -23.20
C GLN A 163 -6.22 -9.32 -23.53
N ASN A 164 -5.43 -8.92 -22.52
CA ASN A 164 -4.00 -8.62 -22.67
C ASN A 164 -3.18 -9.90 -22.96
N GLN A 165 -3.17 -10.34 -24.22
CA GLN A 165 -2.25 -11.34 -24.77
C GLN A 165 -1.00 -10.62 -25.30
N ILE A 166 0.17 -10.90 -24.72
CA ILE A 166 1.45 -10.43 -25.25
C ILE A 166 2.21 -11.66 -25.75
N VAL A 167 2.53 -11.65 -27.04
CA VAL A 167 3.17 -12.72 -27.80
C VAL A 167 4.67 -12.41 -27.90
N LEU A 168 5.53 -13.31 -27.40
CA LEU A 168 6.97 -13.26 -27.66
C LEU A 168 7.28 -14.02 -28.95
N LYS A 169 8.18 -13.47 -29.77
CA LYS A 169 8.65 -14.03 -31.04
C LYS A 169 10.05 -14.59 -30.80
N ASP A 170 10.24 -15.87 -31.07
CA ASP A 170 11.45 -16.61 -30.67
C ASP A 170 12.72 -16.11 -31.40
N ILE A 171 13.83 -16.12 -30.64
CA ILE A 171 15.21 -16.13 -31.15
C ILE A 171 15.57 -17.61 -31.32
N GLU A 172 15.90 -18.02 -32.53
CA GLU A 172 16.23 -19.41 -32.90
C GLU A 172 17.48 -19.91 -32.17
N CYS A 173 17.32 -20.93 -31.32
CA CYS A 173 18.41 -21.83 -30.94
C CYS A 173 18.18 -23.18 -31.63
N ASN A 174 18.87 -23.39 -32.74
CA ASN A 174 19.08 -24.73 -33.30
C ASN A 174 20.12 -25.44 -32.43
N GLU A 175 19.76 -26.58 -31.82
CA GLU A 175 20.64 -27.74 -31.80
C GLU A 175 19.89 -29.02 -31.38
N SER A 176 20.38 -30.11 -31.95
CA SER A 176 19.77 -31.42 -32.16
C SER A 176 19.45 -32.23 -30.90
N PHE A 177 18.33 -32.96 -30.99
CA PHE A 177 17.86 -33.98 -30.04
C PHE A 177 18.88 -35.11 -29.79
N SER A 178 19.09 -35.44 -28.51
CA SER A 178 19.49 -36.77 -28.05
C SER A 178 18.60 -37.22 -26.89
N ASP A 179 18.17 -38.48 -26.93
CA ASP A 179 17.43 -39.20 -25.88
C ASP A 179 18.20 -39.26 -24.55
N ASP A 180 17.46 -39.45 -23.45
CA ASP A 180 17.88 -39.64 -22.05
C ASP A 180 18.27 -38.40 -21.22
N ALA A 181 17.25 -37.67 -20.80
CA ALA A 181 17.14 -37.14 -19.43
C ALA A 181 15.64 -36.87 -19.18
N GLU A 182 15.12 -37.16 -17.97
CA GLU A 182 13.90 -36.53 -17.48
C GLU A 182 14.12 -35.02 -17.47
N THR A 183 13.94 -34.42 -18.63
CA THR A 183 14.13 -33.01 -18.85
C THR A 183 12.90 -32.40 -18.23
N TYR A 184 13.03 -31.95 -16.99
CA TYR A 184 12.09 -30.99 -16.40
C TYR A 184 12.06 -29.80 -17.36
N CYS A 185 11.20 -29.87 -18.37
CA CYS A 185 11.00 -28.82 -19.33
C CYS A 185 10.31 -27.72 -18.54
N SER A 186 11.11 -26.79 -18.00
CA SER A 186 10.62 -25.69 -17.21
C SER A 186 9.67 -24.90 -18.09
N VAL A 187 8.37 -24.92 -17.75
CA VAL A 187 7.37 -24.14 -18.47
C VAL A 187 7.86 -22.69 -18.46
N PRO A 188 8.08 -22.05 -19.63
CA PRO A 188 8.56 -20.68 -19.63
C PRO A 188 7.51 -19.80 -18.97
N TYR A 189 7.92 -18.79 -18.20
CA TYR A 189 7.02 -17.84 -17.55
C TYR A 189 7.20 -16.45 -18.14
N VAL A 190 6.09 -15.73 -18.31
CA VAL A 190 6.11 -14.28 -18.50
C VAL A 190 5.93 -13.62 -17.13
N ALA A 191 6.94 -12.87 -16.71
CA ALA A 191 6.89 -12.04 -15.51
C ALA A 191 6.93 -10.57 -15.92
N ARG A 192 5.94 -9.79 -15.49
CA ARG A 192 5.91 -8.35 -15.72
C ARG A 192 5.22 -7.62 -14.56
N PRO A 193 5.54 -6.36 -14.32
CA PRO A 193 4.76 -5.52 -13.41
C PRO A 193 3.29 -5.52 -13.79
N SER A 194 2.41 -5.53 -12.79
CA SER A 194 0.98 -5.28 -12.96
C SER A 194 0.77 -3.94 -13.69
N ASN A 195 -0.24 -3.87 -14.56
CA ASN A 195 -0.62 -2.64 -15.25
C ASN A 195 -1.15 -1.58 -14.28
N TRP A 196 -1.78 -2.04 -13.20
CA TRP A 196 -2.26 -1.20 -12.11
C TRP A 196 -1.23 -1.27 -10.98
N GLN A 197 -0.64 -0.12 -10.67
CA GLN A 197 0.25 0.08 -9.54
C GLN A 197 -0.41 1.07 -8.59
N ASP A 198 -0.30 0.78 -7.29
CA ASP A 198 -0.77 1.69 -6.26
C ASP A 198 0.16 2.93 -6.26
N ALA A 199 -0.43 4.13 -6.20
CA ALA A 199 0.32 5.38 -6.23
C ALA A 199 0.96 5.69 -4.87
N HIS A 200 1.77 6.76 -4.82
CA HIS A 200 2.30 7.30 -3.57
C HIS A 200 1.18 7.51 -2.55
N SER A 201 1.42 7.11 -1.30
CA SER A 201 0.50 7.26 -0.16
C SER A 201 1.07 8.22 0.88
#